data_AF-S3BEF0-F1
#
_entry.id   AF-S3BEF0-F1
#
_cell.length_a   1.000
_cell.length_b   1.000
_cell.length_c   1.000
_cell.angle_alpha   90.00
_cell.angle_beta   90.00
_cell.angle_gamma   90.00
#
_symmetry.space_group_name_H-M   'P 1'
#
loop_
_entity.id
_entity.type
_entity.pdbx_description
1 polymer ?
#
loop_
_entity_poly.entity_id
_entity_poly.type
_entity_poly.pdbx_seq_one_letter_code
_entity_poly.pdbx_strand_id
1 'polypeptide(L)'
;MERPEVISQKTEFGHWKIDLIVGAGNKGAILTLVEMTTKMLFMKKLKEGKKAKSLADELIDMTLPYKNYIKTITADNGNEFYDFKRVEKKLNLQFFFAHPYSSWERGLSEHTNGLVRQYIPKNTDFKDITDKEIKEYQYKINNRPRKVLDFEKPKDLFYRKVI
;
A
#
# COMPACT_ATOMS: atom_id res chain seq x y z
N MET A 1 2.25 -4.53 -23.24
CA MET A 1 1.80 -5.61 -22.36
C MET A 1 0.49 -5.20 -21.72
N GLU A 2 -0.37 -6.16 -21.45
CA GLU A 2 -1.73 -5.93 -20.95
C GLU A 2 -1.80 -6.01 -19.42
N ARG A 3 -2.71 -5.25 -18.82
CA ARG A 3 -2.96 -5.30 -17.37
C ARG A 3 -3.60 -6.64 -17.00
N PRO A 4 -3.17 -7.32 -15.92
CA PRO A 4 -3.83 -8.55 -15.48
C PRO A 4 -5.30 -8.31 -15.12
N GLU A 5 -6.15 -9.30 -15.37
CA GLU A 5 -7.56 -9.25 -14.96
C GLU A 5 -7.70 -9.07 -13.44
N VAL A 6 -8.71 -8.31 -13.02
CA VAL A 6 -8.96 -7.97 -11.60
C VAL A 6 -9.10 -9.22 -10.71
N ILE A 7 -9.67 -10.31 -11.24
CA ILE A 7 -9.81 -11.57 -10.50
C ILE A 7 -8.43 -12.17 -10.24
N SER A 8 -7.60 -12.27 -11.29
CA SER A 8 -6.21 -12.75 -11.17
C SER A 8 -5.43 -11.94 -10.14
N GLN A 9 -5.55 -10.60 -10.17
CA GLN A 9 -4.90 -9.73 -9.20
C GLN A 9 -5.31 -10.00 -7.73
N LYS A 10 -6.51 -10.56 -7.49
CA LYS A 10 -7.01 -10.88 -6.14
C LYS A 10 -6.67 -12.29 -5.68
N THR A 11 -6.26 -13.17 -6.59
CA THR A 11 -5.96 -14.58 -6.31
C THR A 11 -4.48 -14.93 -6.45
N GLU A 12 -3.75 -14.19 -7.30
CA GLU A 12 -2.33 -14.39 -7.55
C GLU A 12 -1.46 -13.50 -6.66
N PHE A 13 -0.47 -14.11 -6.02
CA PHE A 13 0.46 -13.39 -5.15
C PHE A 13 1.38 -12.46 -5.95
N GLY A 14 1.67 -11.29 -5.38
CA GLY A 14 2.64 -10.34 -5.94
C GLY A 14 2.01 -9.17 -6.68
N HIS A 15 0.69 -9.03 -6.65
CA HIS A 15 0.01 -7.81 -7.05
C HIS A 15 -0.19 -6.90 -5.84
N TRP A 16 0.27 -5.66 -5.96
CA TRP A 16 0.27 -4.70 -4.86
C TRP A 16 -0.60 -3.51 -5.21
N LYS A 17 -1.33 -3.02 -4.21
CA LYS A 17 -2.07 -1.78 -4.31
C LYS A 17 -1.47 -0.73 -3.40
N ILE A 18 -1.31 0.49 -3.90
CA ILE A 18 -0.82 1.62 -3.12
C ILE A 18 -1.86 2.73 -3.03
N ASP A 19 -1.84 3.44 -1.91
CA ASP A 19 -2.73 4.57 -1.63
C ASP A 19 -2.10 5.52 -0.62
N LEU A 20 -2.59 6.76 -0.56
CA LEU A 20 -2.18 7.76 0.42
C LEU A 20 -3.28 8.02 1.44
N ILE A 21 -2.96 7.83 2.71
CA ILE A 21 -3.76 8.35 3.81
C ILE A 21 -3.26 9.76 4.13
N VAL A 22 -4.16 10.73 4.09
CA VAL A 22 -3.84 12.16 4.27
C VAL A 22 -4.18 12.63 5.69
N GLY A 23 -3.31 13.42 6.29
CA GLY A 23 -3.50 14.01 7.62
C GLY A 23 -4.42 15.23 7.62
N ALA A 24 -4.61 15.81 8.82
CA ALA A 24 -5.46 16.98 9.04
C ALA A 24 -5.09 18.15 8.12
N GLY A 25 -6.10 18.83 7.56
CA GLY A 25 -5.89 20.01 6.71
C GLY A 25 -4.99 19.76 5.49
N ASN A 26 -4.97 18.53 4.96
CA ASN A 26 -4.06 18.08 3.90
C ASN A 26 -2.57 18.15 4.25
N LYS A 27 -2.22 18.18 5.55
CA LYS A 27 -0.83 18.22 6.03
C LYS A 27 -0.39 16.82 6.45
N GLY A 28 0.74 16.39 5.89
CA GLY A 28 1.28 15.05 6.11
C GLY A 28 0.54 13.98 5.31
N ALA A 29 1.26 12.90 4.99
CA ALA A 29 0.73 11.74 4.31
C ALA A 29 1.40 10.47 4.83
N ILE A 30 0.66 9.38 4.80
CA ILE A 30 1.16 8.03 5.03
C ILE A 30 0.93 7.26 3.73
N LEU A 31 2.02 6.78 3.14
CA LEU A 31 1.98 5.84 2.04
C LEU A 31 1.60 4.47 2.58
N THR A 32 0.62 3.84 1.96
CA THR A 32 0.20 2.47 2.25
C THR A 32 0.44 1.59 1.03
N LEU A 33 0.91 0.37 1.25
CA LEU A 33 1.09 -0.66 0.24
C LEU A 33 0.45 -1.94 0.74
N VAL A 34 -0.41 -2.55 -0.06
CA VAL A 34 -1.16 -3.75 0.31
C VAL A 34 -0.93 -4.83 -0.73
N GLU A 35 -0.37 -5.96 -0.32
CA GLU A 35 -0.32 -7.14 -1.19
C GLU A 35 -1.73 -7.75 -1.27
N MET A 36 -2.22 -7.95 -2.49
CA MET A 36 -3.64 -8.13 -2.75
C MET A 36 -4.19 -9.49 -2.30
N THR A 37 -3.38 -10.54 -2.19
CA THR A 37 -3.86 -11.89 -1.79
C THR A 37 -3.84 -12.07 -0.28
N THR A 38 -2.68 -11.89 0.33
CA THR A 38 -2.40 -12.02 1.77
C THR A 38 -2.91 -10.84 2.58
N LYS A 39 -3.21 -9.72 1.91
CA LYS A 39 -3.68 -8.46 2.52
C LYS A 39 -2.66 -7.85 3.49
N MET A 40 -1.38 -8.20 3.32
CA MET A 40 -0.27 -7.66 4.09
C MET A 40 -0.12 -6.17 3.80
N LEU A 41 -0.14 -5.36 4.86
CA LEU A 41 -0.03 -3.91 4.79
C LEU A 41 1.38 -3.46 5.17
N PHE A 42 1.96 -2.59 4.36
CA PHE A 42 3.12 -1.78 4.72
C PHE A 42 2.72 -0.32 4.77
N MET A 43 3.25 0.42 5.73
CA MET A 43 2.98 1.84 5.94
C MET A 43 4.27 2.62 6.13
N LYS A 44 4.32 3.82 5.55
CA LYS A 44 5.36 4.79 5.87
C LYS A 44 4.81 6.21 5.92
N LYS A 45 5.16 6.94 6.97
CA LYS A 45 4.96 8.39 7.03
C LYS A 45 5.90 9.11 6.05
N LEU A 46 5.35 9.94 5.18
CA LEU A 46 6.09 10.72 4.20
C LEU A 46 6.54 12.06 4.79
N LYS A 47 7.85 12.21 5.02
CA LYS A 47 8.44 13.41 5.65
C LYS A 47 8.32 14.67 4.79
N GLU A 48 8.36 14.53 3.48
CA GLU A 48 8.20 15.64 2.53
C GLU A 48 6.76 15.80 2.00
N GLY A 49 5.79 15.13 2.63
CA GLY A 49 4.41 15.12 2.16
C GLY A 49 4.25 14.33 0.86
N LYS A 50 3.38 14.82 -0.03
CA LYS A 50 2.93 14.09 -1.24
C LYS A 50 3.75 14.37 -2.50
N LYS A 51 4.98 14.87 -2.36
CA LYS A 51 5.82 15.18 -3.53
C LYS A 51 6.15 13.89 -4.27
N ALA A 52 5.85 13.84 -5.57
CA ALA A 52 5.97 12.60 -6.36
C ALA A 52 7.36 11.97 -6.31
N LYS A 53 8.42 12.78 -6.35
CA LYS A 53 9.80 12.29 -6.24
C LYS A 53 10.07 11.63 -4.89
N SER A 54 9.82 12.32 -3.78
CA SER A 54 10.07 11.77 -2.44
C SER A 54 9.21 10.53 -2.15
N LEU A 55 7.97 10.51 -2.63
CA LEU A 55 7.10 9.34 -2.53
C LEU A 55 7.67 8.15 -3.30
N ALA A 56 8.12 8.36 -4.54
CA ALA A 56 8.71 7.30 -5.35
C ALA A 56 9.99 6.73 -4.73
N ASP A 57 10.83 7.58 -4.11
CA ASP A 57 12.02 7.12 -3.37
C ASP A 57 11.61 6.21 -2.21
N GLU A 58 10.63 6.62 -1.41
CA GLU A 58 10.13 5.81 -0.30
C GLU A 58 9.48 4.51 -0.77
N LEU A 59 8.70 4.55 -1.86
CA LEU A 59 8.09 3.37 -2.45
C LEU A 59 9.16 2.37 -2.90
N ILE A 60 10.22 2.84 -3.55
CA ILE A 60 11.36 1.99 -3.94
C ILE A 60 12.00 1.38 -2.69
N ASP A 61 12.34 2.18 -1.68
CA ASP A 61 13.01 1.68 -0.47
C ASP A 61 12.17 0.62 0.26
N MET A 62 10.86 0.82 0.36
CA MET A 62 9.94 -0.13 1.00
C MET A 62 9.80 -1.44 0.24
N THR A 63 9.90 -1.41 -1.10
CA THR A 63 9.62 -2.57 -1.96
C THR A 63 10.88 -3.29 -2.44
N LEU A 64 12.04 -2.65 -2.38
CA LEU A 64 13.32 -3.20 -2.83
C LEU A 64 13.64 -4.58 -2.21
N PRO A 65 13.40 -4.83 -0.91
CA PRO A 65 13.63 -6.16 -0.31
C PRO A 65 12.76 -7.26 -0.93
N TYR A 66 11.62 -6.90 -1.51
CA TYR A 66 10.64 -7.85 -2.05
C TYR A 66 10.57 -7.81 -3.58
N LYS A 67 11.48 -7.09 -4.28
CA LYS A 67 11.36 -6.81 -5.72
C LYS A 67 11.10 -8.06 -6.59
N ASN A 68 11.71 -9.20 -6.24
CA ASN A 68 11.59 -10.45 -7.00
C ASN A 68 10.23 -11.14 -6.81
N TYR A 69 9.45 -10.68 -5.84
CA TYR A 69 8.13 -11.19 -5.48
C TYR A 69 7.00 -10.22 -5.90
N ILE A 70 7.33 -9.11 -6.56
CA ILE A 70 6.37 -8.12 -7.02
C ILE A 70 6.17 -8.29 -8.53
N LYS A 71 4.92 -8.54 -8.93
CA LYS A 71 4.50 -8.60 -10.32
C LYS A 71 4.07 -7.23 -10.81
N THR A 72 3.17 -6.58 -10.06
CA THR A 72 2.61 -5.28 -10.45
C THR A 72 2.34 -4.41 -9.25
N ILE A 73 2.41 -3.09 -9.45
CA ILE A 73 1.90 -2.10 -8.50
C ILE A 73 0.71 -1.38 -9.16
N THR A 74 -0.36 -1.14 -8.41
CA THR A 74 -1.52 -0.35 -8.86
C THR A 74 -1.77 0.80 -7.90
N ALA A 75 -1.83 2.03 -8.42
CA ALA A 75 -2.20 3.23 -7.68
C ALA A 75 -3.53 3.82 -8.20
N ASP A 76 -4.10 4.80 -7.50
CA ASP A 76 -5.10 5.66 -8.11
C ASP A 76 -4.44 6.77 -8.95
N ASN A 77 -5.24 7.48 -9.76
CA ASN A 77 -4.75 8.53 -10.68
C ASN A 77 -4.30 9.83 -9.96
N GLY A 78 -3.77 9.73 -8.74
CA GLY A 78 -3.26 10.87 -7.99
C GLY A 78 -1.94 11.42 -8.56
N ASN A 79 -1.80 12.75 -8.57
CA ASN A 79 -0.59 13.45 -9.03
C ASN A 79 0.66 13.07 -8.23
N GLU A 80 0.48 12.62 -6.99
CA GLU A 80 1.54 12.11 -6.11
C GLU A 80 2.27 10.89 -6.69
N PHE A 81 1.69 10.17 -7.66
CA PHE A 81 2.27 8.98 -8.26
C PHE A 81 2.89 9.24 -9.65
N TYR A 82 3.04 10.50 -10.07
CA TYR A 82 3.55 10.85 -11.40
C TYR A 82 4.99 10.39 -11.71
N ASP A 83 5.79 10.10 -10.68
CA ASP A 83 7.16 9.58 -10.85
C ASP A 83 7.20 8.02 -10.90
N PHE A 84 6.07 7.38 -11.22
CA PHE A 84 5.94 5.92 -11.31
C PHE A 84 6.94 5.27 -12.29
N LYS A 85 7.30 5.95 -13.39
CA LYS A 85 8.28 5.41 -14.36
C LYS A 85 9.64 5.13 -13.72
N ARG A 86 10.02 5.92 -12.71
CA ARG A 86 11.26 5.69 -11.95
C ARG A 86 11.15 4.43 -11.08
N VAL A 87 9.99 4.20 -10.50
CA VAL A 87 9.66 3.00 -9.72
C VAL A 87 9.71 1.76 -10.62
N GLU A 88 9.05 1.79 -11.78
CA GLU A 88 9.09 0.71 -12.79
C GLU A 88 10.53 0.37 -13.18
N LYS A 89 11.33 1.38 -13.52
CA LYS A 89 12.73 1.18 -13.93
C LYS A 89 13.59 0.59 -12.81
N LYS A 90 13.43 1.06 -11.58
CA LYS A 90 14.26 0.65 -10.44
C LYS A 90 13.93 -0.75 -9.94
N LEU A 91 12.66 -1.14 -10.01
CA LEU A 91 12.18 -2.43 -9.50
C LEU A 91 11.97 -3.46 -10.61
N ASN A 92 12.07 -3.06 -11.88
CA ASN A 92 11.81 -3.88 -13.06
C ASN A 92 10.43 -4.56 -13.00
N LEU A 93 9.39 -3.75 -12.76
CA LEU A 93 7.99 -4.19 -12.63
C LEU A 93 7.06 -3.32 -13.48
N GLN A 94 5.81 -3.75 -13.59
CA GLN A 94 4.75 -2.98 -14.23
C GLN A 94 3.96 -2.15 -13.21
N PHE A 95 3.72 -0.88 -13.54
CA PHE A 95 2.92 0.01 -12.73
C PHE A 95 1.64 0.41 -13.47
N PHE A 96 0.50 0.20 -12.83
CA PHE A 96 -0.82 0.52 -13.36
C PHE A 96 -1.50 1.60 -12.55
N PHE A 97 -2.46 2.26 -13.19
CA PHE A 97 -3.39 3.17 -12.53
C PHE A 97 -4.81 2.61 -12.61
N ALA A 98 -5.58 2.79 -11.55
CA ALA A 98 -6.98 2.41 -11.50
C ALA A 98 -7.78 3.13 -12.60
N HIS A 99 -8.76 2.44 -13.17
CA HIS A 99 -9.61 3.03 -14.20
C HIS A 99 -10.52 4.11 -13.59
N PRO A 100 -10.78 5.22 -14.31
CA PRO A 100 -11.82 6.15 -13.92
C PRO A 100 -13.14 5.41 -13.66
N TYR A 101 -13.87 5.83 -12.61
CA TYR A 101 -15.19 5.30 -12.25
C TYR A 101 -15.25 3.80 -11.88
N SER A 102 -14.12 3.15 -11.61
CA SER A 102 -14.08 1.73 -11.22
C SER A 102 -14.00 1.54 -9.70
N SER A 103 -15.13 1.73 -9.02
CA SER A 103 -15.23 1.66 -7.55
C SER A 103 -14.83 0.30 -6.98
N TRP A 104 -15.07 -0.80 -7.70
CA TRP A 104 -14.69 -2.16 -7.27
C TRP A 104 -13.17 -2.37 -7.18
N GLU A 105 -12.37 -1.56 -7.86
CA GLU A 105 -10.92 -1.56 -7.73
C GLU A 105 -10.47 -0.87 -6.44
N ARG A 106 -11.32 0.01 -5.85
CA ARG A 106 -11.01 0.81 -4.65
C ARG A 106 -11.29 0.10 -3.33
N GLY A 107 -12.21 -0.87 -3.30
CA GLY A 107 -12.68 -1.49 -2.05
C GLY A 107 -11.59 -2.05 -1.13
N LEU A 108 -10.48 -2.59 -1.67
CA LEU A 108 -9.35 -3.05 -0.83
C LEU A 108 -8.64 -1.89 -0.11
N SER A 109 -8.40 -0.78 -0.82
CA SER A 109 -7.78 0.41 -0.22
C SER A 109 -8.71 1.03 0.82
N GLU A 110 -10.00 1.15 0.52
CA GLU A 110 -10.99 1.72 1.45
C GLU A 110 -11.08 0.92 2.75
N HIS A 111 -11.19 -0.41 2.64
CA HIS A 111 -11.20 -1.29 3.80
C HIS A 111 -9.89 -1.18 4.60
N THR A 112 -8.74 -1.19 3.93
CA THR A 112 -7.43 -1.10 4.59
C THR A 112 -7.24 0.24 5.28
N ASN A 113 -7.60 1.34 4.62
CA ASN A 113 -7.60 2.68 5.18
C ASN A 113 -8.51 2.75 6.41
N GLY A 114 -9.68 2.10 6.37
CA GLY A 114 -10.56 1.95 7.52
C GLY A 114 -9.86 1.31 8.73
N LEU A 115 -9.08 0.25 8.53
CA LEU A 115 -8.28 -0.38 9.60
C LEU A 115 -7.22 0.55 10.16
N VAL A 116 -6.50 1.28 9.30
CA VAL A 116 -5.50 2.27 9.74
C VAL A 116 -6.17 3.39 10.53
N ARG A 117 -7.36 3.84 10.11
CA ARG A 117 -8.12 4.90 10.78
C ARG A 117 -8.66 4.53 12.17
N GLN A 118 -8.66 3.24 12.54
CA GLN A 118 -8.93 2.82 13.92
C GLN A 118 -7.82 3.26 14.88
N TYR A 119 -6.59 3.42 14.39
CA TYR A 119 -5.43 3.86 15.17
C TYR A 119 -5.05 5.32 14.91
N ILE A 120 -5.29 5.80 13.69
CA ILE A 120 -4.99 7.16 13.26
C ILE A 120 -6.28 7.82 12.78
N PRO A 121 -7.10 8.40 13.67
CA PRO A 121 -8.37 9.00 13.30
C PRO A 121 -8.29 10.00 12.14
N LYS A 122 -9.44 10.29 11.52
CA LYS A 122 -9.51 11.41 10.56
C LYS A 122 -9.16 12.71 11.30
N ASN A 123 -8.51 13.63 10.60
CA ASN A 123 -8.06 14.92 11.14
C ASN A 123 -6.98 14.84 12.25
N THR A 124 -6.28 13.71 12.39
CA THR A 124 -5.03 13.66 13.16
C THR A 124 -3.92 14.46 12.44
N ASP A 125 -3.18 15.29 13.16
CA ASP A 125 -1.93 15.88 12.66
C ASP A 125 -0.84 14.80 12.68
N PHE A 126 -0.27 14.48 11.51
CA PHE A 126 0.74 13.44 11.39
C PHE A 126 2.11 13.83 11.94
N LYS A 127 2.28 15.09 12.38
CA LYS A 127 3.42 15.49 13.21
C LYS A 127 3.44 14.73 14.53
N ASP A 128 2.27 14.47 15.10
CA ASP A 128 2.12 13.83 16.41
C ASP A 128 2.28 12.31 16.35
N ILE A 129 2.26 11.73 15.13
CA ILE A 129 2.43 10.30 14.92
C ILE A 129 3.89 9.98 14.62
N THR A 130 4.54 9.20 15.48
CA THR A 130 5.93 8.78 15.32
C THR A 130 6.09 7.60 14.36
N ASP A 131 7.29 7.42 13.79
CA ASP A 131 7.60 6.25 12.95
C ASP A 131 7.50 4.93 13.76
N LYS A 132 7.68 4.99 15.09
CA LYS A 132 7.50 3.85 16.00
C LYS A 132 6.04 3.44 16.07
N GLU A 133 5.13 4.40 16.24
CA GLU A 133 3.69 4.15 16.25
C GLU A 133 3.20 3.60 14.91
N ILE A 134 3.69 4.15 13.78
CA ILE A 134 3.38 3.59 12.45
C ILE A 134 3.73 2.10 12.37
N LYS A 135 4.92 1.71 12.83
CA LYS A 135 5.34 0.30 12.86
C LYS A 135 4.48 -0.54 13.80
N GLU A 136 4.13 0.00 14.97
CA GLU A 136 3.27 -0.69 15.93
C GLU A 136 1.86 -0.93 15.37
N TYR A 137 1.25 0.09 14.75
CA TYR A 137 -0.08 -0.02 14.14
C TYR A 137 -0.06 -1.00 12.96
N GLN A 138 0.95 -0.92 12.10
CA GLN A 138 1.17 -1.88 11.02
C GLN A 138 1.25 -3.31 11.55
N TYR A 139 2.06 -3.55 12.60
CA TYR A 139 2.19 -4.85 13.23
C TYR A 139 0.86 -5.36 13.77
N LYS A 140 0.12 -4.55 14.54
CA LYS A 140 -1.20 -4.92 15.06
C LYS A 140 -2.20 -5.28 13.96
N ILE A 141 -2.21 -4.52 12.86
CA ILE A 141 -3.10 -4.75 11.71
C ILE A 141 -2.74 -6.06 10.97
N ASN A 142 -1.44 -6.36 10.81
CA ASN A 142 -0.99 -7.56 10.12
C ASN A 142 -1.03 -8.81 10.99
N ASN A 143 -1.01 -8.66 12.32
CA ASN A 143 -1.15 -9.75 13.28
C ASN A 143 -2.60 -10.13 13.57
N ARG A 144 -3.58 -9.37 13.07
CA ARG A 144 -5.00 -9.63 13.30
C ARG A 144 -5.50 -10.69 12.30
N PRO A 145 -6.00 -11.85 12.78
CA PRO A 145 -6.75 -12.82 11.97
C PRO A 145 -7.85 -12.16 11.14
N ARG A 146 -8.03 -12.57 9.88
CA ARG A 146 -9.09 -12.03 9.01
C ARG A 146 -9.99 -13.14 8.50
N LYS A 147 -11.32 -12.96 8.61
CA LYS A 147 -12.30 -13.94 8.09
C LYS A 147 -12.13 -14.22 6.59
N VAL A 148 -11.77 -13.21 5.80
CA VAL A 148 -11.51 -13.35 4.35
C VAL A 148 -10.23 -14.15 4.03
N LEU A 149 -9.44 -14.48 5.05
CA LEU A 149 -8.23 -15.29 4.97
C LEU A 149 -8.37 -16.55 5.82
N ASP A 150 -9.61 -17.04 6.04
CA ASP A 150 -9.89 -18.21 6.89
C ASP A 150 -9.30 -18.08 8.31
N PHE A 151 -9.32 -16.85 8.85
CA PHE A 151 -8.76 -16.49 10.15
C PHE A 151 -7.22 -16.62 10.26
N GLU A 152 -6.52 -16.74 9.14
CA GLU A 152 -5.08 -16.57 9.07
C GLU A 152 -4.67 -15.10 9.25
N LYS A 153 -3.42 -14.89 9.67
CA LYS A 153 -2.83 -13.56 9.83
C LYS A 153 -2.15 -13.13 8.53
N PRO A 154 -2.39 -11.91 8.02
CA PRO A 154 -1.72 -11.38 6.84
C PRO A 154 -0.21 -11.55 6.85
N LYS A 155 0.44 -11.27 7.99
CA LYS A 155 1.90 -11.42 8.12
C LYS A 155 2.37 -12.86 7.88
N ASP A 156 1.67 -13.84 8.42
CA ASP A 156 2.08 -15.25 8.34
C ASP A 156 1.86 -15.80 6.93
N LEU A 157 0.81 -15.37 6.24
CA LEU A 157 0.60 -15.72 4.83
C LEU A 157 1.63 -15.06 3.91
N PHE A 158 1.96 -13.79 4.14
CA PHE A 158 2.95 -13.07 3.35
C PHE A 158 4.34 -13.67 3.49
N TYR A 159 4.82 -13.86 4.72
CA TYR A 159 6.17 -14.39 4.94
C TYR A 159 6.33 -15.84 4.49
N ARG A 160 5.24 -16.62 4.33
CA ARG A 160 5.30 -17.94 3.66
C ARG A 160 5.60 -17.84 2.15
N LYS A 161 5.34 -16.69 1.52
CA LYS A 161 5.52 -16.48 0.07
C LYS A 161 6.84 -15.82 -0.30
N VAL A 162 7.48 -15.12 0.63
CA VAL A 162 8.72 -14.33 0.40
C VAL A 162 9.97 -14.93 1.06
N ILE A 163 10.02 -16.26 1.11
CA ILE A 163 11.19 -17.04 1.58
C ILE A 163 12.14 -17.28 0.41
#